data_AF-A0A4U8T0N2-F1
#
_entry.id   AF-A0A4U8T0N2-F1
#
_cell.length_a   1.000
_cell.length_b   1.000
_cell.length_c   1.000
_cell.angle_alpha   90.00
_cell.angle_beta   90.00
_cell.angle_gamma   90.00
#
_symmetry.space_group_name_H-M   'P 1'
#
loop_
_entity.id
_entity.type
_entity.pdbx_description
1 polymer ?
#
loop_
_entity_poly.entity_id
_entity_poly.type
_entity_poly.pdbx_seq_one_letter_code
_entity_poly.pdbx_strand_id
1 'polypeptide(L)'
;MHSARFYPFTHSPLQCHFNASSRDFVVKEIPLYEPSGNGEHLLIYVRKKGLSTFEMLELFSQILGIKVRDIGYAGLKDKAATTYQYISIPRSLESRLNLISPILQEHNIKILNLHAHNNKLKIGHLKGNEFFMRLKKLLPHNATKLESTLELIAQSGFPNYFGDQRFGKEGDNFQSGKAIIQNSLKIKNKKMSNFLISSYQSHLFNAWLKTRLQFSQILHSFSPNEVLNALAQDDFKALHSPHYTPSLIKTLQKQKQHFVLLSGDVMCHYPYGKNFICEDEIAESQRFMLKNTAPTGALSGLKLTHAQHLAKDIESHFLDSAIKANGTRRYAWVWAEQIKGKYIAEKAQYELQFYLPKGSYATIFLESLLGQQNL
;
A
#
# COMPACT_ATOMS: atom_id res chain seq x y z
N MET A 1 8.41 -17.13 9.85
CA MET A 1 7.04 -17.04 9.32
C MET A 1 6.61 -15.58 9.32
N HIS A 2 6.06 -15.07 8.21
CA HIS A 2 5.45 -13.74 8.19
C HIS A 2 4.30 -13.74 9.21
N SER A 3 4.33 -12.84 10.20
CA SER A 3 3.26 -12.78 11.22
C SER A 3 1.94 -12.45 10.53
N ALA A 4 0.90 -13.25 10.77
CA ALA A 4 -0.44 -13.02 10.25
C ALA A 4 -0.89 -11.58 10.54
N ARG A 5 -1.44 -10.90 9.52
CA ARG A 5 -1.97 -9.53 9.62
C ARG A 5 -3.18 -9.52 10.56
N PHE A 6 -3.44 -8.39 11.21
CA PHE A 6 -4.63 -8.19 12.02
C PHE A 6 -5.54 -7.15 11.36
N TYR A 7 -6.81 -7.50 11.19
CA TYR A 7 -7.85 -6.64 10.65
C TYR A 7 -8.92 -6.41 11.73
N PRO A 8 -9.31 -5.15 12.02
CA PRO A 8 -10.21 -4.84 13.13
C PRO A 8 -11.70 -4.97 12.77
N PHE A 9 -12.03 -5.68 11.68
CA PHE A 9 -13.39 -5.85 11.20
C PHE A 9 -13.97 -7.18 11.69
N THR A 10 -15.23 -7.17 12.12
CA THR A 10 -15.89 -8.30 12.78
C THR A 10 -16.88 -9.07 11.89
N HIS A 11 -16.92 -8.76 10.59
CA HIS A 11 -17.79 -9.49 9.67
C HIS A 11 -17.28 -10.91 9.42
N SER A 12 -18.19 -11.83 9.14
CA SER A 12 -17.83 -13.20 8.79
C SER A 12 -17.04 -13.25 7.47
N PRO A 13 -16.13 -14.22 7.31
CA PRO A 13 -15.42 -14.43 6.05
C PRO A 13 -16.38 -14.62 4.88
N LEU A 14 -16.13 -13.91 3.77
CA LEU A 14 -16.90 -14.01 2.54
C LEU A 14 -16.24 -14.99 1.59
N GLN A 15 -16.95 -16.05 1.24
CA GLN A 15 -16.45 -17.03 0.27
C GLN A 15 -16.60 -16.48 -1.15
N CYS A 16 -15.46 -16.24 -1.78
CA CYS A 16 -15.36 -15.97 -3.21
C CYS A 16 -14.03 -16.53 -3.74
N HIS A 17 -13.85 -16.49 -5.04
CA HIS A 17 -12.60 -16.85 -5.69
C HIS A 17 -12.11 -15.68 -6.52
N PHE A 18 -10.95 -15.13 -6.14
CA PHE A 18 -10.22 -14.18 -6.95
C PHE A 18 -9.00 -14.88 -7.56
N ASN A 19 -8.78 -14.66 -8.85
CA ASN A 19 -7.58 -15.15 -9.53
C ASN A 19 -6.95 -13.97 -10.25
N ALA A 20 -5.73 -13.60 -9.87
CA ALA A 20 -4.98 -12.57 -10.55
C ALA A 20 -4.67 -13.03 -11.98
N SER A 21 -5.37 -12.45 -12.95
CA SER A 21 -5.20 -12.74 -14.37
C SER A 21 -5.41 -11.47 -15.20
N SER A 22 -4.92 -11.47 -16.45
CA SER A 22 -5.15 -10.34 -17.35
C SER A 22 -6.64 -10.09 -17.64
N ARG A 23 -7.49 -11.10 -17.43
CA ARG A 23 -8.95 -10.98 -17.56
C ARG A 23 -9.58 -10.42 -16.29
N ASP A 24 -9.16 -10.89 -15.13
CA ASP A 24 -9.91 -10.69 -13.88
C ASP A 24 -9.32 -9.59 -13.00
N PHE A 25 -8.11 -9.12 -13.32
CA PHE A 25 -7.43 -8.07 -12.59
C PHE A 25 -6.91 -6.99 -13.52
N VAL A 26 -7.44 -5.78 -13.36
CA VAL A 26 -7.07 -4.61 -14.14
C VAL A 26 -6.56 -3.52 -13.21
N VAL A 27 -5.42 -2.92 -13.54
CA VAL A 27 -4.82 -1.82 -12.78
C VAL A 27 -4.58 -0.64 -13.72
N LYS A 28 -5.18 0.51 -13.45
CA LYS A 28 -4.95 1.75 -14.20
C LYS A 28 -4.22 2.76 -13.33
N GLU A 29 -3.06 3.21 -13.78
CA GLU A 29 -2.29 4.25 -13.11
C GLU A 29 -2.99 5.61 -13.23
N ILE A 30 -3.08 6.33 -12.12
CA ILE A 30 -3.53 7.72 -12.09
C ILE A 30 -2.30 8.63 -11.93
N PRO A 31 -1.98 9.48 -12.93
CA PRO A 31 -0.75 10.26 -12.92
C PRO A 31 -0.76 11.31 -11.80
N LEU A 32 0.43 11.71 -11.35
CA LEU A 32 0.55 12.74 -10.31
C LEU A 32 0.04 14.12 -10.78
N TYR A 33 0.26 14.39 -12.05
CA TYR A 33 -0.07 15.62 -12.75
C TYR A 33 -0.34 15.28 -14.23
N GLU A 34 -1.08 16.12 -14.92
CA GLU A 34 -1.34 15.94 -16.35
C GLU A 34 -0.05 16.13 -17.18
N PRO A 35 0.05 15.50 -18.36
CA PRO A 35 1.14 15.76 -19.29
C PRO A 35 1.22 17.25 -19.63
N SER A 36 2.45 17.80 -19.71
CA SER A 36 2.63 19.24 -19.94
C SER A 36 2.36 19.70 -21.37
N GLY A 37 2.28 18.78 -22.34
CA GLY A 37 2.02 19.09 -23.75
C GLY A 37 3.24 19.63 -24.51
N ASN A 38 4.35 19.89 -23.84
CA ASN A 38 5.63 20.33 -24.40
C ASN A 38 6.80 19.70 -23.64
N GLY A 39 8.01 19.82 -24.20
CA GLY A 39 9.25 19.36 -23.58
C GLY A 39 10.02 18.32 -24.40
N GLU A 40 11.15 17.89 -23.83
CA GLU A 40 12.11 16.96 -24.44
C GLU A 40 11.82 15.48 -24.15
N HIS A 41 10.83 15.20 -23.30
CA HIS A 41 10.37 13.85 -23.02
C HIS A 41 9.01 13.59 -23.68
N LEU A 42 8.72 12.32 -23.91
CA LEU A 42 7.44 11.85 -24.39
C LEU A 42 6.87 10.86 -23.38
N LEU A 43 5.72 11.21 -22.80
CA LEU A 43 4.91 10.27 -22.03
C LEU A 43 4.13 9.37 -22.97
N ILE A 44 4.23 8.08 -22.74
CA ILE A 44 3.53 7.05 -23.49
C ILE A 44 2.60 6.35 -22.50
N TYR A 45 1.30 6.47 -22.71
CA TYR A 45 0.32 5.70 -21.97
C TYR A 45 0.18 4.33 -22.61
N VAL A 46 0.57 3.29 -21.87
CA VAL A 46 0.67 1.92 -22.39
C VAL A 46 -0.21 0.96 -21.62
N ARG A 47 -0.83 0.03 -22.35
CA ARG A 47 -1.50 -1.15 -21.79
C ARG A 47 -0.64 -2.39 -22.01
N LYS A 48 -0.21 -3.06 -20.94
CA LYS A 48 0.40 -4.41 -21.00
C LYS A 48 -0.54 -5.47 -20.44
N LYS A 49 -0.43 -6.71 -20.93
CA LYS A 49 -1.12 -7.90 -20.38
C LYS A 49 -0.10 -9.00 -20.10
N GLY A 50 -0.14 -9.61 -18.92
CA GLY A 50 0.68 -10.79 -18.61
C GLY A 50 2.18 -10.54 -18.48
N LEU A 51 2.60 -9.27 -18.42
CA LEU A 51 4.00 -8.84 -18.35
C LEU A 51 4.24 -8.02 -17.10
N SER A 52 5.39 -8.18 -16.46
CA SER A 52 5.89 -7.23 -15.46
C SER A 52 6.27 -5.90 -16.12
N THR A 53 6.36 -4.84 -15.32
CA THR A 53 6.85 -3.55 -15.83
C THR A 53 8.27 -3.69 -16.38
N PHE A 54 9.17 -4.43 -15.74
CA PHE A 54 10.55 -4.58 -16.22
C PHE A 54 10.63 -5.32 -17.56
N GLU A 55 9.89 -6.41 -17.76
CA GLU A 55 9.84 -7.10 -19.06
C GLU A 55 9.40 -6.15 -20.18
N MET A 56 8.40 -5.30 -19.92
CA MET A 56 7.97 -4.28 -20.89
C MET A 56 9.08 -3.25 -21.16
N LEU A 57 9.77 -2.74 -20.12
CA LEU A 57 10.84 -1.76 -20.30
C LEU A 57 12.04 -2.32 -21.08
N GLU A 58 12.42 -3.57 -20.83
CA GLU A 58 13.48 -4.27 -21.58
C GLU A 58 13.10 -4.41 -23.06
N LEU A 59 11.85 -4.76 -23.36
CA LEU A 59 11.38 -4.84 -24.74
C LEU A 59 11.43 -3.46 -25.44
N PHE A 60 10.94 -2.40 -24.80
CA PHE A 60 11.07 -1.04 -25.34
C PHE A 60 12.54 -0.66 -25.58
N SER A 61 13.42 -1.00 -24.63
CA SER A 61 14.86 -0.74 -24.72
C SER A 61 15.49 -1.42 -25.94
N GLN A 62 15.19 -2.70 -26.15
CA GLN A 62 15.70 -3.48 -27.29
C GLN A 62 15.20 -2.94 -28.63
N ILE A 63 13.89 -2.72 -28.78
CA ILE A 63 13.32 -2.31 -30.08
C ILE A 63 13.68 -0.87 -30.43
N LEU A 64 13.72 0.04 -29.44
CA LEU A 64 14.12 1.43 -29.67
C LEU A 64 15.64 1.63 -29.70
N GLY A 65 16.45 0.65 -29.28
CA GLY A 65 17.91 0.81 -29.21
C GLY A 65 18.36 1.86 -28.20
N ILE A 66 17.62 2.02 -27.09
CA ILE A 66 17.99 2.91 -25.97
C ILE A 66 18.23 2.10 -24.71
N LYS A 67 18.89 2.65 -23.70
CA LYS A 67 19.10 1.94 -22.43
C LYS A 67 17.83 1.99 -21.58
N VAL A 68 17.50 0.91 -20.85
CA VAL A 68 16.38 0.88 -19.87
C VAL A 68 16.45 2.05 -18.90
N ARG A 69 17.66 2.44 -18.49
CA ARG A 69 17.87 3.58 -17.59
C ARG A 69 17.37 4.89 -18.15
N ASP A 70 17.14 5.02 -19.47
CA ASP A 70 16.64 6.23 -20.13
C ASP A 70 15.10 6.23 -20.21
N ILE A 71 14.46 5.09 -19.91
CA ILE A 71 13.01 4.95 -19.83
C ILE A 71 12.55 5.22 -18.38
N GLY A 72 11.70 6.23 -18.21
CA GLY A 72 11.09 6.58 -16.92
C GLY A 72 9.78 5.85 -16.68
N TYR A 73 9.44 5.62 -15.41
CA TYR A 73 8.15 5.04 -14.98
C TYR A 73 7.86 5.48 -13.54
N ALA A 74 6.58 5.54 -13.18
CA ALA A 74 6.15 6.01 -11.86
C ALA A 74 6.10 4.90 -10.79
N GLY A 75 5.86 3.66 -11.20
CA GLY A 75 5.84 2.51 -10.30
C GLY A 75 5.78 1.19 -11.06
N LEU A 76 6.05 0.10 -10.35
CA LEU A 76 5.86 -1.25 -10.88
C LEU A 76 4.37 -1.61 -10.88
N LYS A 77 3.98 -2.46 -11.82
CA LYS A 77 2.62 -2.98 -11.96
C LYS A 77 2.64 -4.50 -12.09
N ASP A 78 1.58 -5.14 -11.62
CA ASP A 78 1.44 -6.58 -11.54
C ASP A 78 1.63 -7.27 -12.90
N LYS A 79 2.29 -8.43 -12.89
CA LYS A 79 2.45 -9.27 -14.08
C LYS A 79 1.16 -9.99 -14.44
N ALA A 80 0.50 -10.57 -13.44
CA ALA A 80 -0.74 -11.31 -13.58
C ALA A 80 -1.97 -10.38 -13.65
N ALA A 81 -1.93 -9.40 -14.54
CA ALA A 81 -2.96 -8.38 -14.70
C ALA A 81 -2.96 -7.77 -16.11
N THR A 82 -4.04 -7.08 -16.46
CA THR A 82 -4.00 -6.05 -17.52
C THR A 82 -3.69 -4.73 -16.84
N THR A 83 -2.60 -4.07 -17.21
CA THR A 83 -2.19 -2.85 -16.53
C THR A 83 -2.00 -1.71 -17.50
N TYR A 84 -2.48 -0.54 -17.11
CA TYR A 84 -2.30 0.71 -17.81
C TYR A 84 -1.37 1.58 -16.99
N GLN A 85 -0.28 2.05 -17.59
CA GLN A 85 0.70 2.88 -16.91
C GLN A 85 1.35 3.85 -17.89
N TYR A 86 1.91 4.93 -17.36
CA TYR A 86 2.77 5.80 -18.14
C TYR A 86 4.22 5.31 -18.08
N ILE A 87 4.90 5.40 -19.22
CA ILE A 87 6.36 5.43 -19.30
C ILE A 87 6.79 6.73 -19.97
N SER A 88 8.05 7.12 -19.80
CA SER A 88 8.61 8.27 -20.50
C SER A 88 9.88 7.91 -21.25
N ILE A 89 10.05 8.39 -22.48
CA ILE A 89 11.27 8.24 -23.27
C ILE A 89 11.74 9.61 -23.80
N PRO A 90 12.95 9.74 -24.37
CA PRO A 90 13.32 10.93 -25.12
C PRO A 90 12.35 11.18 -26.29
N ARG A 91 11.88 12.42 -26.44
CA ARG A 91 10.89 12.79 -27.47
C ARG A 91 11.41 12.65 -28.90
N SER A 92 12.73 12.73 -29.09
CA SER A 92 13.36 12.49 -30.40
C SER A 92 13.03 11.11 -31.01
N LEU A 93 12.50 10.17 -30.22
CA LEU A 93 12.10 8.84 -30.66
C LEU A 93 10.62 8.73 -31.06
N GLU A 94 9.84 9.81 -30.97
CA GLU A 94 8.40 9.82 -31.25
C GLU A 94 8.06 9.26 -32.64
N SER A 95 8.83 9.64 -33.67
CA SER A 95 8.66 9.18 -35.05
C SER A 95 8.85 7.67 -35.22
N ARG A 96 9.60 7.01 -34.32
CA ARG A 96 9.83 5.56 -34.35
C ARG A 96 8.68 4.76 -33.73
N LEU A 97 7.78 5.40 -32.97
CA LEU A 97 6.73 4.69 -32.24
C LEU A 97 5.70 4.01 -33.16
N ASN A 98 5.38 4.62 -34.30
CA ASN A 98 4.50 4.03 -35.30
C ASN A 98 5.08 2.73 -35.88
N LEU A 99 6.39 2.68 -36.10
CA LEU A 99 7.08 1.52 -36.65
C LEU A 99 7.13 0.34 -35.66
N ILE A 100 7.27 0.62 -34.36
CA ILE A 100 7.40 -0.44 -33.34
C ILE A 100 6.04 -0.92 -32.79
N SER A 101 4.97 -0.15 -33.00
CA SER A 101 3.65 -0.45 -32.44
C SER A 101 3.13 -1.86 -32.80
N PRO A 102 3.28 -2.37 -34.04
CA PRO A 102 2.90 -3.75 -34.37
C PRO A 102 3.69 -4.80 -33.56
N ILE A 103 5.01 -4.63 -33.43
CA ILE A 103 5.89 -5.53 -32.66
C ILE A 103 5.46 -5.55 -31.19
N LEU A 104 5.19 -4.38 -30.61
CA LEU A 104 4.69 -4.30 -29.23
C LEU A 104 3.36 -5.05 -29.06
N GLN A 105 2.47 -4.99 -30.04
CA GLN A 105 1.16 -5.66 -29.98
C GLN A 105 1.31 -7.19 -29.96
N GLU A 106 2.23 -7.76 -30.74
CA GLU A 106 2.58 -9.19 -30.72
C GLU A 106 3.04 -9.62 -29.31
N HIS A 107 3.73 -8.73 -28.60
CA HIS A 107 4.15 -8.92 -27.21
C HIS A 107 3.11 -8.45 -26.18
N ASN A 108 1.83 -8.37 -26.51
CA ASN A 108 0.76 -7.98 -25.59
C ASN A 108 0.91 -6.58 -24.97
N ILE A 109 1.55 -5.64 -25.67
CA ILE A 109 1.68 -4.23 -25.30
C ILE A 109 0.97 -3.37 -26.34
N LYS A 110 0.15 -2.41 -25.88
CA LYS A 110 -0.52 -1.45 -26.76
C LYS A 110 -0.19 -0.03 -26.30
N ILE A 111 0.33 0.79 -27.21
CA ILE A 111 0.41 2.24 -27.03
C ILE A 111 -1.00 2.81 -27.21
N LEU A 112 -1.46 3.60 -26.24
CA LEU A 112 -2.80 4.19 -26.24
C LEU A 112 -2.75 5.67 -26.58
N ASN A 113 -1.84 6.41 -25.93
CA ASN A 113 -1.72 7.85 -26.10
C ASN A 113 -0.25 8.27 -25.97
N LEU A 114 0.08 9.38 -26.63
CA LEU A 114 1.39 10.03 -26.60
C LEU A 114 1.21 11.48 -26.19
N HIS A 115 2.04 11.97 -25.28
CA HIS A 115 2.02 13.36 -24.84
C HIS A 115 3.44 13.87 -24.61
N ALA A 116 3.77 15.03 -25.18
CA ALA A 116 5.02 15.68 -24.86
C ALA A 116 5.04 16.11 -23.38
N HIS A 117 6.21 16.01 -22.75
CA HIS A 117 6.39 16.35 -21.36
C HIS A 117 7.79 16.90 -21.04
N ASN A 118 7.86 17.80 -20.06
CA ASN A 118 9.10 18.48 -19.70
C ASN A 118 10.14 17.57 -19.04
N ASN A 119 9.68 16.56 -18.29
CA ASN A 119 10.55 15.77 -17.43
C ASN A 119 10.39 14.28 -17.67
N LYS A 120 11.47 13.55 -17.46
CA LYS A 120 11.40 12.10 -17.33
C LYS A 120 10.57 11.70 -16.10
N LEU A 121 9.72 10.67 -16.24
CA LEU A 121 9.02 10.07 -15.10
C LEU A 121 10.00 9.42 -14.13
N LYS A 122 9.77 9.63 -12.83
CA LYS A 122 10.50 9.00 -11.74
C LYS A 122 9.54 8.22 -10.84
N ILE A 123 10.10 7.30 -10.07
CA ILE A 123 9.35 6.52 -9.08
C ILE A 123 8.60 7.49 -8.15
N GLY A 124 7.31 7.24 -7.95
CA GLY A 124 6.43 8.06 -7.11
C GLY A 124 5.67 9.17 -7.85
N HIS A 125 5.88 9.35 -9.17
CA HIS A 125 5.14 10.29 -10.02
C HIS A 125 3.73 9.79 -10.41
N LEU A 126 3.00 9.23 -9.44
CA LEU A 126 1.60 8.83 -9.56
C LEU A 126 0.82 9.26 -8.30
N LYS A 127 -0.49 9.50 -8.46
CA LYS A 127 -1.43 9.70 -7.34
C LYS A 127 -1.75 8.38 -6.67
N GLY A 128 -2.04 7.37 -7.49
CA GLY A 128 -2.51 6.06 -7.06
C GLY A 128 -2.87 5.20 -8.26
N ASN A 129 -3.73 4.22 -8.03
CA ASN A 129 -4.22 3.35 -9.10
C ASN A 129 -5.71 3.08 -8.92
N GLU A 130 -6.43 3.03 -10.03
CA GLU A 130 -7.75 2.43 -10.11
C GLU A 130 -7.60 0.94 -10.37
N PHE A 131 -8.39 0.15 -9.66
CA PHE A 131 -8.44 -1.29 -9.75
C PHE A 131 -9.80 -1.69 -10.27
N PHE A 132 -9.83 -2.72 -11.11
CA PHE A 132 -11.03 -3.46 -11.44
C PHE A 132 -10.76 -4.95 -11.24
N MET A 133 -11.67 -5.63 -10.56
CA MET A 133 -11.50 -7.01 -10.11
C MET A 133 -12.79 -7.80 -10.34
N ARG A 134 -12.64 -9.07 -10.72
CA ARG A 134 -13.74 -10.03 -10.81
C ARG A 134 -13.64 -11.03 -9.69
N LEU A 135 -14.60 -10.99 -8.75
CA LEU A 135 -14.73 -11.95 -7.66
C LEU A 135 -15.72 -13.02 -8.12
N LYS A 136 -15.25 -14.26 -8.31
CA LYS A 136 -16.02 -15.38 -8.87
C LYS A 136 -16.53 -16.30 -7.77
N LYS A 137 -17.38 -17.26 -8.15
CA LYS A 137 -17.97 -18.26 -7.22
C LYS A 137 -18.67 -17.58 -6.04
N LEU A 138 -19.27 -16.41 -6.27
CA LEU A 138 -19.96 -15.63 -5.25
C LEU A 138 -21.46 -15.92 -5.36
N LEU A 139 -22.00 -16.57 -4.34
CA LEU A 139 -23.44 -16.83 -4.26
C LEU A 139 -24.22 -15.54 -3.95
N PRO A 140 -25.52 -15.43 -4.32
CA PRO A 140 -26.29 -14.21 -4.14
C PRO A 140 -26.27 -13.65 -2.71
N HIS A 141 -26.43 -14.50 -1.69
CA HIS A 141 -26.39 -14.06 -0.30
C HIS A 141 -25.01 -13.51 0.13
N ASN A 142 -23.92 -14.02 -0.45
CA ASN A 142 -22.58 -13.49 -0.19
C ASN A 142 -22.35 -12.17 -0.94
N ALA A 143 -22.99 -11.96 -2.09
CA ALA A 143 -22.96 -10.68 -2.80
C ALA A 143 -23.60 -9.57 -1.98
N THR A 144 -24.77 -9.81 -1.39
CA THR A 144 -25.42 -8.84 -0.50
C THR A 144 -24.56 -8.53 0.72
N LYS A 145 -23.96 -9.53 1.37
CA LYS A 145 -23.03 -9.31 2.49
C LYS A 145 -21.78 -8.55 2.07
N LEU A 146 -21.26 -8.82 0.86
CA LEU A 146 -20.12 -8.10 0.30
C LEU A 146 -20.44 -6.63 0.11
N GLU A 147 -21.62 -6.30 -0.42
CA GLU A 147 -22.06 -4.91 -0.58
C GLU A 147 -22.14 -4.17 0.76
N SER A 148 -22.78 -4.75 1.78
CA SER A 148 -22.83 -4.14 3.11
C SER A 148 -21.44 -3.97 3.75
N THR A 149 -20.55 -4.96 3.56
CA THR A 149 -19.18 -4.88 4.08
C THR A 149 -18.37 -3.83 3.33
N LEU A 150 -18.59 -3.70 2.02
CA LEU A 150 -17.94 -2.72 1.17
C LEU A 150 -18.31 -1.29 1.58
N GLU A 151 -19.58 -1.03 1.88
CA GLU A 151 -20.04 0.25 2.42
C GLU A 151 -19.36 0.60 3.75
N LEU A 152 -19.30 -0.37 4.68
CA LEU A 152 -18.63 -0.19 5.97
C LEU A 152 -17.14 0.16 5.80
N ILE A 153 -16.41 -0.60 4.98
CA ILE A 153 -14.97 -0.39 4.76
C ILE A 153 -14.71 0.88 3.95
N ALA A 154 -15.59 1.27 3.03
CA ALA A 154 -15.49 2.53 2.31
C ALA A 154 -15.54 3.73 3.26
N GLN A 155 -16.40 3.67 4.28
CA GLN A 155 -16.54 4.72 5.28
C GLN A 155 -15.38 4.70 6.28
N SER A 156 -15.13 3.56 6.90
CA SER A 156 -14.15 3.40 7.99
C SER A 156 -12.70 3.36 7.51
N GLY A 157 -12.43 2.98 6.26
CA GLY A 157 -11.09 2.74 5.73
C GLY A 157 -10.52 1.40 6.19
N PHE A 158 -9.24 1.17 5.94
CA PHE A 158 -8.59 -0.10 6.25
C PHE A 158 -7.08 0.05 6.51
N PRO A 159 -6.45 -0.90 7.22
CA PRO A 159 -5.02 -0.83 7.53
C PRO A 159 -4.17 -1.00 6.27
N ASN A 160 -3.16 -0.16 6.11
CA ASN A 160 -2.36 -0.05 4.89
C ASN A 160 -1.08 -0.91 4.92
N TYR A 161 -1.23 -2.20 5.24
CA TYR A 161 -0.14 -3.16 5.24
C TYR A 161 0.60 -3.24 3.88
N PHE A 162 1.85 -3.69 3.92
CA PHE A 162 2.50 -4.24 2.75
C PHE A 162 1.98 -5.66 2.50
N GLY A 163 1.51 -5.92 1.26
CA GLY A 163 1.07 -7.25 0.82
C GLY A 163 2.23 -8.24 0.63
N ASP A 164 1.92 -9.54 0.52
CA ASP A 164 2.90 -10.62 0.51
C ASP A 164 3.90 -10.54 -0.64
N GLN A 165 3.47 -10.01 -1.78
CA GLN A 165 4.35 -9.73 -2.92
C GLN A 165 5.57 -8.86 -2.58
N ARG A 166 5.51 -8.07 -1.50
CA ARG A 166 6.63 -7.26 -1.02
C ARG A 166 7.75 -8.10 -0.41
N PHE A 167 7.42 -9.28 0.10
CA PHE A 167 8.34 -10.17 0.82
C PHE A 167 8.88 -11.30 -0.04
N GLY A 168 8.53 -11.33 -1.34
CA GLY A 168 8.98 -12.36 -2.28
C GLY A 168 8.09 -13.60 -2.23
N LYS A 169 8.34 -14.54 -3.14
CA LYS A 169 7.52 -15.75 -3.29
C LYS A 169 7.56 -16.63 -2.04
N GLU A 170 8.74 -16.75 -1.43
CA GLU A 170 8.98 -17.54 -0.20
C GLU A 170 8.79 -16.70 1.08
N GLY A 171 8.44 -15.41 0.95
CA GLY A 171 8.26 -14.50 2.08
C GLY A 171 9.53 -14.20 2.88
N ASP A 172 10.71 -14.45 2.30
CA ASP A 172 12.02 -14.44 2.97
C ASP A 172 12.89 -13.19 2.65
N ASN A 173 12.39 -12.27 1.81
CA ASN A 173 13.15 -11.08 1.41
C ASN A 173 13.52 -10.19 2.60
N PHE A 174 12.70 -10.16 3.66
CA PHE A 174 12.98 -9.32 4.82
C PHE A 174 14.14 -9.89 5.66
N GLN A 175 14.30 -11.21 5.75
CA GLN A 175 15.44 -11.86 6.41
C GLN A 175 16.71 -11.54 5.65
N SER A 176 16.67 -11.63 4.32
CA SER A 176 17.80 -11.22 3.46
C SER A 176 18.13 -9.74 3.64
N GLY A 177 17.12 -8.86 3.71
CA GLY A 177 17.29 -7.45 4.02
C GLY A 177 17.96 -7.21 5.38
N LYS A 178 17.51 -7.91 6.42
CA LYS A 178 18.10 -7.85 7.76
C LYS A 178 19.55 -8.33 7.76
N ALA A 179 19.84 -9.45 7.09
CA ALA A 179 21.19 -9.99 6.98
C ALA A 179 22.17 -9.05 6.27
N ILE A 180 21.70 -8.30 5.25
CA ILE A 180 22.50 -7.25 4.60
C ILE A 180 22.85 -6.14 5.58
N ILE A 181 21.89 -5.67 6.37
CA ILE A 181 22.11 -4.62 7.37
C ILE A 181 23.07 -5.08 8.48
N GLN A 182 22.99 -6.36 8.86
CA GLN A 182 23.88 -6.98 9.84
C GLN A 182 25.25 -7.37 9.26
N ASN A 183 25.53 -7.05 8.00
CA ASN A 183 26.76 -7.42 7.27
C ASN A 183 27.02 -8.95 7.18
N SER A 184 26.01 -9.79 7.45
CA SER A 184 26.10 -11.25 7.33
C SER A 184 25.75 -11.75 5.92
N LEU A 185 25.18 -10.90 5.06
CA LEU A 185 24.93 -11.17 3.64
C LEU A 185 25.44 -10.01 2.77
N LYS A 186 26.14 -10.31 1.68
CA LYS A 186 26.62 -9.31 0.71
C LYS A 186 25.98 -9.51 -0.66
N ILE A 187 25.20 -8.53 -1.12
CA ILE A 187 24.59 -8.52 -2.46
C ILE A 187 25.30 -7.49 -3.34
N LYS A 188 25.99 -7.94 -4.40
CA LYS A 188 26.73 -7.06 -5.33
C LYS A 188 25.82 -6.07 -6.07
N ASN A 189 24.62 -6.51 -6.45
CA ASN A 189 23.67 -5.68 -7.17
C ASN A 189 22.98 -4.70 -6.20
N LYS A 190 23.38 -3.41 -6.26
CA LYS A 190 22.85 -2.36 -5.37
C LYS A 190 21.32 -2.22 -5.44
N LYS A 191 20.70 -2.38 -6.61
CA LYS A 191 19.24 -2.29 -6.77
C LYS A 191 18.52 -3.41 -6.03
N MET A 192 19.04 -4.63 -6.15
CA MET A 192 18.53 -5.79 -5.41
C MET A 192 18.75 -5.62 -3.90
N SER A 193 19.96 -5.20 -3.50
CA SER A 193 20.28 -4.92 -2.09
C SER A 193 19.30 -3.91 -1.49
N ASN A 194 19.05 -2.80 -2.17
CA ASN A 194 18.11 -1.77 -1.73
C ASN A 194 16.67 -2.29 -1.65
N PHE A 195 16.26 -3.14 -2.60
CA PHE A 195 14.94 -3.77 -2.57
C PHE A 195 14.78 -4.66 -1.33
N LEU A 196 15.75 -5.51 -1.02
CA LEU A 196 15.73 -6.41 0.14
C LEU A 196 15.74 -5.63 1.47
N ILE A 197 16.58 -4.60 1.60
CA ILE A 197 16.56 -3.69 2.76
C ILE A 197 15.17 -3.05 2.91
N SER A 198 14.57 -2.64 1.79
CA SER A 198 13.25 -2.02 1.81
C SER A 198 12.12 -3.02 2.13
N SER A 199 12.29 -4.30 1.82
CA SER A 199 11.42 -5.37 2.32
C SER A 199 11.55 -5.55 3.84
N TYR A 200 12.75 -5.36 4.42
CA TYR A 200 12.91 -5.37 5.87
C TYR A 200 12.24 -4.17 6.56
N GLN A 201 12.36 -2.96 6.01
CA GLN A 201 11.60 -1.79 6.48
C GLN A 201 10.08 -2.07 6.45
N SER A 202 9.58 -2.68 5.36
CA SER A 202 8.18 -3.06 5.22
C SER A 202 7.72 -4.09 6.27
N HIS A 203 8.60 -5.01 6.66
CA HIS A 203 8.31 -6.00 7.69
C HIS A 203 8.14 -5.35 9.06
N LEU A 204 9.06 -4.47 9.45
CA LEU A 204 8.98 -3.70 10.69
C LEU A 204 7.71 -2.84 10.75
N PHE A 205 7.37 -2.17 9.65
CA PHE A 205 6.12 -1.41 9.54
C PHE A 205 4.87 -2.29 9.74
N ASN A 206 4.80 -3.45 9.08
CA ASN A 206 3.66 -4.36 9.25
C ASN A 206 3.54 -4.86 10.70
N ALA A 207 4.67 -5.17 11.35
CA ALA A 207 4.69 -5.58 12.76
C ALA A 207 4.18 -4.46 13.68
N TRP A 208 4.66 -3.24 13.51
CA TRP A 208 4.18 -2.06 14.24
C TRP A 208 2.68 -1.83 14.05
N LEU A 209 2.21 -1.85 12.79
CA LEU A 209 0.80 -1.60 12.46
C LEU A 209 -0.10 -2.66 13.10
N LYS A 210 0.29 -3.94 13.03
CA LYS A 210 -0.41 -5.03 13.71
C LYS A 210 -0.51 -4.76 15.21
N THR A 211 0.60 -4.45 15.86
CA THR A 211 0.64 -4.17 17.31
C THR A 211 -0.24 -2.97 17.69
N ARG A 212 -0.25 -1.89 16.90
CA ARG A 212 -1.13 -0.73 17.12
C ARG A 212 -2.61 -1.04 16.95
N LEU A 213 -2.97 -1.93 16.03
CA LEU A 213 -4.36 -2.36 15.87
C LEU A 213 -4.80 -3.31 16.98
N GLN A 214 -3.92 -4.21 17.44
CA GLN A 214 -4.19 -5.04 18.61
C GLN A 214 -4.40 -4.18 19.85
N PHE A 215 -3.57 -3.15 20.05
CA PHE A 215 -3.76 -2.15 21.10
C PHE A 215 -5.14 -1.48 21.02
N SER A 216 -5.53 -1.02 19.82
CA SER A 216 -6.84 -0.39 19.60
C SER A 216 -8.00 -1.37 19.89
N GLN A 217 -7.85 -2.64 19.49
CA GLN A 217 -8.84 -3.67 19.78
C GLN A 217 -8.98 -3.93 21.29
N ILE A 218 -7.87 -4.02 22.03
CA ILE A 218 -7.86 -4.21 23.48
C ILE A 218 -8.57 -3.04 24.15
N LEU A 219 -8.26 -1.80 23.75
CA LEU A 219 -8.93 -0.62 24.27
C LEU A 219 -10.45 -0.70 24.09
N HIS A 220 -10.94 -1.14 22.94
CA HIS A 220 -12.38 -1.17 22.66
C HIS A 220 -13.11 -2.37 23.27
N SER A 221 -12.39 -3.42 23.64
CA SER A 221 -13.00 -4.69 24.08
C SER A 221 -13.13 -4.83 25.59
N PHE A 222 -12.37 -4.05 26.36
CA PHE A 222 -12.23 -4.26 27.81
C PHE A 222 -12.44 -2.97 28.62
N SER A 223 -12.76 -3.11 29.91
CA SER A 223 -12.80 -1.97 30.84
C SER A 223 -11.41 -1.38 31.10
N PRO A 224 -11.28 -0.12 31.58
CA PRO A 224 -9.96 0.51 31.78
C PRO A 224 -8.98 -0.30 32.63
N ASN A 225 -9.44 -0.96 33.69
CA ASN A 225 -8.57 -1.76 34.57
C ASN A 225 -8.15 -3.08 33.90
N GLU A 226 -9.05 -3.72 33.15
CA GLU A 226 -8.73 -4.92 32.37
C GLU A 226 -7.73 -4.59 31.26
N VAL A 227 -7.87 -3.44 30.60
CA VAL A 227 -6.88 -2.95 29.63
C VAL A 227 -5.51 -2.80 30.29
N LEU A 228 -5.41 -2.13 31.44
CA LEU A 228 -4.12 -1.96 32.12
C LEU A 228 -3.48 -3.31 32.49
N ASN A 229 -4.28 -4.25 32.99
CA ASN A 229 -3.81 -5.60 33.32
C ASN A 229 -3.35 -6.38 32.07
N ALA A 230 -4.10 -6.28 30.96
CA ALA A 230 -3.75 -6.91 29.69
C ALA A 230 -2.46 -6.31 29.11
N LEU A 231 -2.35 -4.97 29.10
CA LEU A 231 -1.17 -4.25 28.64
C LEU A 231 0.04 -4.42 29.55
N ALA A 232 -0.08 -5.05 30.73
CA ALA A 232 1.06 -5.41 31.58
C ALA A 232 1.60 -6.82 31.31
N GLN A 233 0.89 -7.64 30.53
CA GLN A 233 1.33 -9.01 30.21
C GLN A 233 2.51 -9.02 29.24
N ASP A 234 3.39 -10.02 29.35
CA ASP A 234 4.60 -10.15 28.52
C ASP A 234 4.29 -10.25 27.02
N ASP A 235 3.16 -10.85 26.65
CA ASP A 235 2.70 -10.94 25.25
C ASP A 235 2.53 -9.56 24.58
N PHE A 236 2.33 -8.51 25.39
CA PHE A 236 2.15 -7.12 24.95
C PHE A 236 3.30 -6.21 25.33
N LYS A 237 4.51 -6.75 25.57
CA LYS A 237 5.70 -5.98 25.98
C LYS A 237 5.95 -4.73 25.13
N ALA A 238 5.75 -4.79 23.82
CA ALA A 238 5.93 -3.65 22.91
C ALA A 238 4.88 -2.52 23.10
N LEU A 239 3.80 -2.80 23.83
CA LEU A 239 2.76 -1.84 24.18
C LEU A 239 2.92 -1.28 25.59
N HIS A 240 3.81 -1.85 26.42
CA HIS A 240 4.02 -1.40 27.81
C HIS A 240 4.44 0.06 27.84
N SER A 241 3.79 0.86 28.67
CA SER A 241 4.23 2.21 28.98
C SER A 241 3.95 2.53 30.45
N PRO A 242 4.92 3.07 31.21
CA PRO A 242 4.70 3.50 32.59
C PRO A 242 3.73 4.68 32.69
N HIS A 243 3.40 5.32 31.57
CA HIS A 243 2.53 6.48 31.50
C HIS A 243 1.04 6.13 31.39
N TYR A 244 0.68 4.85 31.29
CA TYR A 244 -0.73 4.46 31.26
C TYR A 244 -1.38 4.61 32.64
N THR A 245 -2.44 5.40 32.68
CA THR A 245 -3.30 5.57 33.85
C THR A 245 -4.75 5.23 33.50
N PRO A 246 -5.62 4.87 34.47
CA PRO A 246 -7.03 4.64 34.19
C PRO A 246 -7.72 5.81 33.49
N SER A 247 -7.33 7.05 33.84
CA SER A 247 -7.86 8.27 33.23
C SER A 247 -7.47 8.44 31.76
N LEU A 248 -6.22 8.12 31.42
CA LEU A 248 -5.72 8.13 30.05
C LEU A 248 -6.40 7.05 29.22
N ILE A 249 -6.47 5.81 29.72
CA ILE A 249 -7.16 4.71 29.03
C ILE A 249 -8.62 5.08 28.75
N LYS A 250 -9.33 5.62 29.75
CA LYS A 250 -10.71 6.09 29.57
C LYS A 250 -10.84 7.20 28.53
N THR A 251 -9.81 8.04 28.36
CA THR A 251 -9.77 9.07 27.33
C THR A 251 -9.56 8.47 25.95
N LEU A 252 -8.59 7.56 25.80
CA LEU A 252 -8.32 6.84 24.55
C LEU A 252 -9.55 6.04 24.08
N GLN A 253 -10.28 5.41 25.00
CA GLN A 253 -11.51 4.65 24.71
C GLN A 253 -12.68 5.50 24.19
N LYS A 254 -12.61 6.84 24.26
CA LYS A 254 -13.64 7.71 23.65
C LYS A 254 -13.52 7.78 22.12
N GLN A 255 -12.34 7.45 21.59
CA GLN A 255 -12.10 7.43 20.15
C GLN A 255 -12.86 6.25 19.53
N LYS A 256 -13.66 6.51 18.50
CA LYS A 256 -14.59 5.51 17.92
C LYS A 256 -13.97 4.70 16.77
N GLN A 257 -12.91 5.22 16.19
CA GLN A 257 -12.30 4.66 15.00
C GLN A 257 -11.43 3.43 15.33
N HIS A 258 -11.30 2.50 14.38
CA HIS A 258 -10.55 1.26 14.60
C HIS A 258 -9.05 1.43 14.92
N PHE A 259 -8.45 2.55 14.54
CA PHE A 259 -7.06 2.89 14.89
C PHE A 259 -7.07 4.05 15.90
N VAL A 260 -6.85 3.74 17.16
CA VAL A 260 -6.78 4.74 18.23
C VAL A 260 -5.50 5.57 18.07
N LEU A 261 -5.67 6.90 18.00
CA LEU A 261 -4.56 7.85 17.95
C LEU A 261 -3.98 8.03 19.35
N LEU A 262 -2.66 8.17 19.41
CA LEU A 262 -1.91 8.44 20.62
C LEU A 262 -1.23 9.80 20.50
N SER A 263 -1.09 10.49 21.62
CA SER A 263 -0.21 11.65 21.71
C SER A 263 1.18 11.32 21.15
N GLY A 264 1.68 12.21 20.30
CA GLY A 264 2.96 12.09 19.62
C GLY A 264 2.97 11.20 18.36
N ASP A 265 1.82 10.66 17.94
CA ASP A 265 1.71 10.02 16.63
C ASP A 265 2.13 11.00 15.52
N VAL A 266 2.85 10.51 14.52
CA VAL A 266 3.07 11.33 13.32
C VAL A 266 1.89 11.14 12.39
N MET A 267 1.15 12.21 12.20
CA MET A 267 0.01 12.30 11.30
C MET A 267 0.45 12.92 9.98
N CYS A 268 -0.38 12.79 8.95
CA CYS A 268 -0.17 13.47 7.68
C CYS A 268 -1.52 13.96 7.13
N HIS A 269 -1.52 15.13 6.48
CA HIS A 269 -2.71 15.60 5.76
C HIS A 269 -3.01 14.64 4.59
N TYR A 270 -4.24 14.13 4.55
CA TYR A 270 -4.63 13.09 3.62
C TYR A 270 -5.35 13.69 2.39
N PRO A 271 -5.18 13.12 1.18
CA PRO A 271 -4.24 12.06 0.80
C PRO A 271 -2.83 12.59 0.46
N TYR A 272 -2.67 13.91 0.29
CA TYR A 272 -1.39 14.54 -0.06
C TYR A 272 -1.09 15.66 0.94
N GLY A 273 0.03 15.53 1.66
CA GLY A 273 0.27 16.39 2.80
C GLY A 273 1.67 16.33 3.36
N LYS A 274 1.91 17.22 4.33
CA LYS A 274 3.09 17.19 5.18
C LYS A 274 2.79 16.38 6.44
N ASN A 275 3.83 15.75 6.97
CA ASN A 275 3.79 15.10 8.26
C ASN A 275 3.76 16.16 9.38
N PHE A 276 3.05 15.87 10.47
CA PHE A 276 3.02 16.68 11.69
C PHE A 276 2.82 15.77 12.91
N ILE A 277 3.06 16.29 14.11
CA ILE A 277 2.91 15.55 15.37
C ILE A 277 1.48 15.74 15.90
N CYS A 278 0.85 14.66 16.34
CA CYS A 278 -0.43 14.68 17.03
C CYS A 278 -0.23 15.20 18.46
N GLU A 279 -0.68 16.42 18.73
CA GLU A 279 -0.63 17.03 20.06
C GLU A 279 -1.94 16.82 20.85
N ASP A 280 -3.08 16.78 20.14
CA ASP A 280 -4.42 16.49 20.69
C ASP A 280 -5.04 15.32 19.92
N GLU A 281 -4.98 14.12 20.50
CA GLU A 281 -5.50 12.90 19.86
C GLU A 281 -7.02 12.90 19.70
N ILE A 282 -7.76 13.65 20.51
CA ILE A 282 -9.22 13.70 20.44
C ILE A 282 -9.66 14.59 19.28
N ALA A 283 -9.09 15.80 19.17
CA ALA A 283 -9.34 16.68 18.03
C ALA A 283 -8.88 16.02 16.72
N GLU A 284 -7.69 15.42 16.71
CA GLU A 284 -7.17 14.74 15.52
C GLU A 284 -7.98 13.49 15.16
N SER A 285 -8.58 12.77 16.11
CA SER A 285 -9.45 11.64 15.79
C SER A 285 -10.68 12.05 14.97
N GLN A 286 -11.21 13.26 15.19
CA GLN A 286 -12.34 13.79 14.42
C GLN A 286 -11.90 14.08 12.99
N ARG A 287 -10.74 14.72 12.81
CA ARG A 287 -10.17 14.99 11.47
C ARG A 287 -9.82 13.70 10.73
N PHE A 288 -9.35 12.68 11.45
CA PHE A 288 -9.09 11.35 10.91
C PHE A 288 -10.38 10.68 10.42
N MET A 289 -11.45 10.71 11.21
CA MET A 289 -12.77 10.19 10.81
C MET A 289 -13.36 10.92 9.60
N LEU A 290 -13.08 12.22 9.47
CA LEU A 290 -13.45 13.03 8.30
C LEU A 290 -12.51 12.85 7.10
N LYS A 291 -11.51 11.95 7.19
CA LYS A 291 -10.51 11.65 6.15
C LYS A 291 -9.62 12.84 5.77
N ASN A 292 -9.51 13.84 6.65
CA ASN A 292 -8.65 15.01 6.44
C ASN A 292 -7.19 14.73 6.81
N THR A 293 -6.97 13.80 7.74
CA THR A 293 -5.65 13.39 8.22
C THR A 293 -5.62 11.87 8.36
N ALA A 294 -4.43 11.28 8.37
CA ALA A 294 -4.25 9.85 8.62
C ALA A 294 -2.99 9.60 9.45
N PRO A 295 -3.01 8.60 10.35
CA PRO A 295 -1.82 8.19 11.09
C PRO A 295 -0.78 7.60 10.15
N THR A 296 0.50 7.73 10.51
CA THR A 296 1.62 7.17 9.75
C THR A 296 2.54 6.34 10.63
N GLY A 297 3.13 5.30 10.03
CA GLY A 297 4.17 4.49 10.65
C GLY A 297 5.53 4.72 10.00
N ALA A 298 6.57 4.39 10.75
CA ALA A 298 7.95 4.47 10.29
C ALA A 298 8.29 3.43 9.22
N LEU A 299 9.01 3.87 8.19
CA LEU A 299 9.95 3.06 7.46
C LEU A 299 11.35 3.46 7.96
N SER A 300 11.93 2.62 8.82
CA SER A 300 13.20 2.85 9.52
C SER A 300 14.32 3.30 8.60
N GLY A 301 15.06 4.36 8.96
CA GLY A 301 16.22 4.80 8.19
C GLY A 301 16.65 6.23 8.54
N LEU A 302 17.61 6.75 7.77
CA LEU A 302 18.14 8.11 7.94
C LEU A 302 17.07 9.17 7.65
N LYS A 303 17.06 10.27 8.42
CA LYS A 303 16.12 11.40 8.26
C LYS A 303 14.65 11.05 8.53
N LEU A 304 14.38 9.95 9.22
CA LEU A 304 13.04 9.59 9.66
C LEU A 304 12.50 10.68 10.62
N THR A 305 11.27 11.13 10.39
CA THR A 305 10.50 11.86 11.40
C THR A 305 10.00 10.88 12.44
N HIS A 306 10.52 10.95 13.66
CA HIS A 306 10.16 10.02 14.74
C HIS A 306 8.84 10.41 15.41
N ALA A 307 8.08 9.41 15.85
CA ALA A 307 6.99 9.61 16.81
C ALA A 307 7.53 10.17 18.14
N GLN A 308 6.64 10.79 18.90
CA GLN A 308 6.90 11.39 20.21
C GLN A 308 5.99 10.75 21.27
N HIS A 309 6.21 11.08 22.55
CA HIS A 309 5.35 10.67 23.67
C HIS A 309 4.96 9.18 23.66
N LEU A 310 3.70 8.85 23.94
CA LEU A 310 3.20 7.47 24.00
C LEU A 310 3.39 6.72 22.67
N ALA A 311 3.22 7.41 21.55
CA ALA A 311 3.43 6.79 20.25
C ALA A 311 4.90 6.35 20.03
N LYS A 312 5.86 7.10 20.59
CA LYS A 312 7.29 6.76 20.55
C LYS A 312 7.59 5.48 21.33
N ASP A 313 7.02 5.32 22.52
CA ASP A 313 7.25 4.15 23.37
C ASP A 313 6.93 2.85 22.61
N ILE A 314 5.85 2.87 21.82
CA ILE A 314 5.48 1.74 20.98
C ILE A 314 6.37 1.68 19.72
N GLU A 315 6.48 2.77 18.97
CA GLU A 315 7.18 2.78 17.68
C GLU A 315 8.66 2.38 17.80
N SER A 316 9.33 2.72 18.90
CA SER A 316 10.76 2.40 19.09
C SER A 316 11.08 0.91 19.07
N HIS A 317 10.14 0.05 19.44
CA HIS A 317 10.31 -1.41 19.38
C HIS A 317 10.40 -1.95 17.95
N PHE A 318 10.00 -1.16 16.96
CA PHE A 318 9.94 -1.53 15.55
C PHE A 318 10.90 -0.71 14.69
N LEU A 319 11.80 0.06 15.31
CA LEU A 319 12.85 0.80 14.61
C LEU A 319 14.15 0.01 14.62
N ASP A 320 14.90 0.11 13.53
CA ASP A 320 16.26 -0.42 13.45
C ASP A 320 17.20 0.69 12.94
N SER A 321 18.05 1.18 13.85
CA SER A 321 19.02 2.26 13.61
C SER A 321 20.23 1.82 12.77
N ALA A 322 20.42 0.51 12.57
CA ALA A 322 21.43 -0.01 11.67
C ALA A 322 21.05 0.23 10.19
N ILE A 323 19.77 0.45 9.89
CA ILE A 323 19.31 0.76 8.52
C ILE A 323 19.82 2.15 8.10
N LYS A 324 20.75 2.18 7.13
CA LYS A 324 21.30 3.42 6.55
C LYS A 324 20.58 3.90 5.29
N ALA A 325 19.54 3.19 4.85
CA ALA A 325 18.66 3.67 3.78
C ALA A 325 17.88 4.91 4.26
N ASN A 326 17.28 5.67 3.34
CA ASN A 326 16.40 6.78 3.72
C ASN A 326 15.19 6.25 4.49
N GLY A 327 14.97 6.84 5.67
CA GLY A 327 13.78 6.64 6.46
C GLY A 327 12.66 7.56 6.01
N THR A 328 11.42 7.08 6.06
CA THR A 328 10.24 7.83 5.61
C THR A 328 9.02 7.47 6.46
N ARG A 329 7.92 8.22 6.30
CA ARG A 329 6.62 7.90 6.87
C ARG A 329 5.70 7.29 5.81
N ARG A 330 4.88 6.35 6.23
CA ARG A 330 3.86 5.69 5.40
C ARG A 330 2.53 5.73 6.12
N TYR A 331 1.45 6.06 5.42
CA TYR A 331 0.09 5.95 5.99
C TYR A 331 -0.14 4.56 6.59
N ALA A 332 -0.55 4.54 7.86
CA ALA A 332 -0.98 3.35 8.58
C ALA A 332 -2.40 2.94 8.18
N TRP A 333 -3.20 3.91 7.75
CA TRP A 333 -4.61 3.74 7.40
C TRP A 333 -4.93 4.49 6.10
N VAL A 334 -5.76 3.89 5.25
CA VAL A 334 -6.18 4.47 3.96
C VAL A 334 -7.63 4.14 3.67
N TRP A 335 -8.23 4.85 2.70
CA TRP A 335 -9.59 4.58 2.24
C TRP A 335 -9.59 4.21 0.76
N ALA A 336 -10.46 3.28 0.40
CA ALA A 336 -10.83 3.06 -0.99
C ALA A 336 -11.83 4.13 -1.41
N GLU A 337 -11.62 4.71 -2.58
CA GLU A 337 -12.47 5.77 -3.14
C GLU A 337 -13.06 5.32 -4.47
N GLN A 338 -14.06 6.05 -4.96
CA GLN A 338 -14.70 5.80 -6.25
C GLN A 338 -15.16 4.33 -6.43
N ILE A 339 -15.63 3.74 -5.33
CA ILE A 339 -16.02 2.35 -5.31
C ILE A 339 -17.28 2.17 -6.13
N LYS A 340 -17.25 1.20 -7.05
CA LYS A 340 -18.40 0.78 -7.86
C LYS A 340 -18.44 -0.74 -7.86
N GLY A 341 -19.62 -1.30 -7.64
CA GLY A 341 -19.80 -2.74 -7.55
C GLY A 341 -21.04 -3.17 -8.29
N LYS A 342 -20.99 -4.36 -8.89
CA LYS A 342 -22.15 -4.98 -9.53
C LYS A 342 -22.08 -6.49 -9.44
N TYR A 343 -23.11 -7.10 -8.86
CA TYR A 343 -23.32 -8.54 -8.93
C TYR A 343 -23.93 -8.94 -10.29
N ILE A 344 -23.39 -10.01 -10.88
CA ILE A 344 -23.85 -10.62 -12.14
C ILE A 344 -24.27 -12.05 -11.81
N ALA A 345 -25.58 -12.23 -11.61
CA ALA A 345 -26.17 -13.46 -11.11
C ALA A 345 -25.90 -14.66 -12.04
N GLU A 346 -25.99 -14.44 -13.36
CA GLU A 346 -25.82 -15.48 -14.38
C GLU A 346 -24.40 -16.06 -14.38
N LYS A 347 -23.43 -15.33 -13.81
CA LYS A 347 -22.02 -15.73 -13.75
C LYS A 347 -21.55 -16.07 -12.33
N ALA A 348 -22.42 -15.95 -11.32
CA ALA A 348 -22.06 -16.01 -9.91
C ALA A 348 -20.79 -15.17 -9.61
N GLN A 349 -20.78 -13.93 -10.10
CA GLN A 349 -19.61 -13.05 -10.11
C GLN A 349 -19.97 -11.65 -9.65
N TYR A 350 -19.06 -11.01 -8.89
CA TYR A 350 -19.11 -9.59 -8.59
C TYR A 350 -17.99 -8.86 -9.35
N GLU A 351 -18.35 -7.78 -10.04
CA GLU A 351 -17.40 -6.85 -10.63
C GLU A 351 -17.21 -5.67 -9.70
N LEU A 352 -15.98 -5.46 -9.25
CA LEU A 352 -15.62 -4.44 -8.27
C LEU A 352 -14.58 -3.49 -8.86
N GLN A 353 -14.85 -2.19 -8.81
CA GLN A 353 -13.92 -1.12 -9.17
C GLN A 353 -13.71 -0.20 -7.97
N PHE A 354 -12.48 0.27 -7.76
CA PHE A 354 -12.13 1.22 -6.70
C PHE A 354 -10.78 1.88 -6.98
N TYR A 355 -10.52 3.02 -6.34
CA TYR A 355 -9.24 3.71 -6.36
C TYR A 355 -8.52 3.52 -5.02
N LEU A 356 -7.20 3.31 -5.06
CA LEU A 356 -6.32 3.42 -3.89
C LEU A 356 -5.16 4.39 -4.15
N PRO A 357 -4.73 5.14 -3.11
CA PRO A 357 -3.56 6.00 -3.20
C PRO A 357 -2.27 5.21 -3.43
N LYS A 358 -1.22 5.89 -3.89
CA LYS A 358 0.09 5.27 -4.10
C LYS A 358 0.63 4.60 -2.83
N GLY A 359 1.30 3.48 -3.03
CA GLY A 359 1.84 2.69 -1.93
C GLY A 359 0.83 1.76 -1.27
N SER A 360 -0.46 1.84 -1.56
CA SER A 360 -1.47 0.88 -1.09
C SER A 360 -1.63 -0.32 -2.02
N TYR A 361 -2.21 -1.40 -1.49
CA TYR A 361 -2.28 -2.71 -2.13
C TYR A 361 -3.74 -3.17 -2.26
N ALA A 362 -4.18 -3.52 -3.47
CA ALA A 362 -5.52 -4.05 -3.71
C ALA A 362 -5.78 -5.37 -2.96
N THR A 363 -4.75 -6.21 -2.77
CA THR A 363 -4.86 -7.45 -2.00
C THR A 363 -5.20 -7.16 -0.54
N ILE A 364 -4.62 -6.13 0.08
CA ILE A 364 -4.90 -5.75 1.47
C ILE A 364 -6.33 -5.20 1.62
N PHE A 365 -6.80 -4.45 0.63
CA PHE A 365 -8.20 -4.03 0.58
C PHE A 365 -9.14 -5.23 0.48
N LEU A 366 -8.85 -6.20 -0.40
CA LEU A 366 -9.65 -7.41 -0.52
C LEU A 366 -9.58 -8.30 0.73
N GLU A 367 -8.43 -8.45 1.38
CA GLU A 367 -8.32 -9.19 2.65
C GLU A 367 -9.19 -8.54 3.73
N SER A 368 -9.19 -7.20 3.79
CA SER A 368 -10.06 -6.42 4.68
C SER A 368 -11.54 -6.66 4.35
N LEU A 369 -11.90 -6.67 3.07
CA LEU A 369 -13.28 -6.85 2.59
C LEU A 369 -13.81 -8.27 2.76
N LEU A 370 -12.97 -9.27 2.53
CA LEU A 370 -13.37 -10.67 2.49
C LEU A 370 -13.17 -11.37 3.82
N GLY A 371 -12.42 -10.77 4.76
CA GLY A 371 -12.14 -11.35 6.07
C GLY A 371 -11.29 -12.62 5.99
N GLN A 372 -10.47 -12.74 4.95
CA GLN A 372 -9.60 -13.89 4.67
C GLN A 372 -8.22 -13.41 4.21
N GLN A 373 -7.16 -14.10 4.64
CA GLN A 373 -5.79 -13.86 4.17
C GLN A 373 -5.47 -14.85 3.03
N ASN A 374 -4.59 -14.45 2.11
CA ASN A 374 -4.12 -15.29 0.98
C ASN A 374 -5.24 -15.70 0.01
N LEU A 375 -5.77 -14.71 -0.71
CA LEU A 375 -6.87 -14.85 -1.69
C LEU A 375 -6.53 -15.69 -2.92
#